data_AF-A0A1M7FF87-F1
#
_entry.id   AF-A0A1M7FF87-F1
#
_cell.length_a   1.000
_cell.length_b   1.000
_cell.length_c   1.000
_cell.angle_alpha   90.00
_cell.angle_beta   90.00
_cell.angle_gamma   90.00
#
_symmetry.space_group_name_H-M   'P 1'
#
loop_
_entity.id
_entity.type
_entity.pdbx_description
1 polymer ?
#
loop_
_entity_poly.entity_id
_entity_poly.type
_entity_poly.pdbx_seq_one_letter_code
_entity_poly.pdbx_strand_id
1 'polypeptide(L)'
;MAENEEELKSITGEESLSSFMELVQKLKDEPWTSRLNDILDAFEDFLTIRPEPPQSWQDNYASSGKKFDYYQIVLPEDFQDPYEDDLGNINRLRGEFARVPSTMALEHELIGRNYFIFENGHAEPIPAPRPILMLESKDRADDEEPQEGDITWDCCISIFADGSYVAYNLDHDDEEELGEDFKVVFEKHIDTLSKLQLVIPVEGRDYGILRSDA
;
A
#
# COMPACT_ATOMS: atom_id res chain seq x y z
N MET A 1 -49.26 -4.21 -12.80
CA MET A 1 -48.83 -2.96 -12.15
C MET A 1 -48.60 -3.26 -10.68
N ALA A 2 -47.33 -3.48 -10.34
CA ALA A 2 -46.75 -3.40 -9.00
C ALA A 2 -45.26 -3.67 -9.21
N GLU A 3 -44.56 -2.69 -9.79
CA GLU A 3 -43.11 -2.65 -9.79
C GLU A 3 -42.71 -2.24 -8.36
N ASN A 4 -42.03 -3.13 -7.64
CA ASN A 4 -41.36 -2.81 -6.40
C ASN A 4 -40.11 -1.99 -6.78
N GLU A 5 -40.27 -0.68 -6.86
CA GLU A 5 -39.16 0.26 -6.68
C GLU A 5 -38.78 0.19 -5.19
N GLU A 6 -37.82 -0.67 -4.83
CA GLU A 6 -37.08 -0.47 -3.59
C GLU A 6 -36.35 0.87 -3.73
N GLU A 7 -36.87 1.89 -3.04
CA GLU A 7 -36.15 3.13 -2.80
C GLU A 7 -34.74 2.77 -2.30
N LEU A 8 -33.73 3.08 -3.11
CA LEU A 8 -32.34 3.14 -2.69
C LEU A 8 -32.27 4.12 -1.52
N LYS A 9 -32.38 3.62 -0.29
CA LYS A 9 -32.20 4.41 0.92
C LYS A 9 -30.85 5.10 0.80
N SER A 10 -30.85 6.43 0.82
CA SER A 10 -29.61 7.19 0.90
C SER A 10 -28.99 6.89 2.27
N ILE A 11 -27.96 6.05 2.29
CA ILE A 11 -27.18 5.80 3.49
C ILE A 11 -26.51 7.14 3.84
N THR A 12 -26.70 7.59 5.08
CA THR A 12 -26.05 8.81 5.54
C THR A 12 -24.54 8.60 5.70
N GLY A 13 -23.76 9.68 5.72
CA GLY A 13 -22.30 9.60 5.92
C GLY A 13 -21.93 8.93 7.27
N GLU A 14 -22.69 9.21 8.32
CA GLU A 14 -22.49 8.60 9.65
C GLU A 14 -22.82 7.10 9.67
N GLU A 15 -23.87 6.66 8.98
CA GLU A 15 -24.22 5.24 8.85
C GLU A 15 -23.19 4.48 8.00
N SER A 16 -22.67 5.10 6.93
CA SER A 16 -21.61 4.52 6.10
C SER A 16 -20.30 4.35 6.87
N LEU A 17 -19.90 5.38 7.62
CA LEU A 17 -18.71 5.32 8.47
C LEU A 17 -18.87 4.27 9.57
N SER A 18 -20.03 4.23 10.25
CA SER A 18 -20.31 3.22 11.28
C SER A 18 -20.25 1.79 10.71
N SER A 19 -20.83 1.58 9.52
CA SER A 19 -20.81 0.27 8.85
C SER A 19 -19.40 -0.15 8.44
N PHE A 20 -18.58 0.78 7.95
CA PHE A 20 -17.17 0.54 7.64
C PHE A 20 -16.38 0.18 8.91
N MET A 21 -16.59 0.92 9.99
CA MET A 21 -15.93 0.69 11.28
C MET A 21 -16.31 -0.67 11.89
N GLU A 22 -17.57 -1.11 11.73
CA GLU A 22 -18.02 -2.44 12.14
C GLU A 22 -17.40 -3.57 11.29
N LEU A 23 -17.26 -3.36 9.97
CA LEU A 23 -16.62 -4.32 9.08
C LEU A 23 -15.16 -4.53 9.49
N VAL A 24 -14.41 -3.45 9.71
CA VAL A 24 -13.01 -3.54 10.13
C VAL A 24 -12.88 -4.17 11.52
N GLN A 25 -13.77 -3.81 12.45
CA GLN A 25 -13.70 -4.39 13.80
C GLN A 25 -13.90 -5.92 13.80
N LYS A 26 -14.74 -6.45 12.90
CA LYS A 26 -14.95 -7.90 12.76
C LYS A 26 -13.73 -8.62 12.18
N LEU A 27 -12.96 -7.94 11.33
CA LEU A 27 -11.77 -8.49 10.67
C LEU A 27 -10.53 -8.40 11.58
N LYS A 28 -10.53 -7.45 12.52
CA LYS A 28 -9.47 -7.26 13.54
C LYS A 28 -9.42 -8.39 14.59
N ASP A 29 -10.46 -9.21 14.70
CA ASP A 29 -10.54 -10.30 15.68
C ASP A 29 -9.84 -11.60 15.22
N GLU A 30 -9.31 -11.65 13.98
CA GLU A 30 -8.53 -12.79 13.52
C GLU A 30 -7.09 -12.75 14.07
N PRO A 31 -6.57 -13.87 14.62
CA PRO A 31 -5.21 -13.90 15.14
C PRO A 31 -4.19 -13.78 14.01
N TRP A 32 -3.51 -12.64 13.95
CA TRP A 32 -2.41 -12.41 13.02
C TRP A 32 -1.15 -13.21 13.43
N THR A 33 -0.52 -13.82 12.43
CA THR A 33 0.79 -14.47 12.55
C THR A 33 1.71 -13.83 11.54
N SER A 34 2.77 -13.20 12.02
CA SER A 34 3.79 -12.56 11.19
C SER A 34 4.33 -13.51 10.13
N ARG A 35 4.42 -13.01 8.89
CA ARG A 35 5.08 -13.67 7.75
C ARG A 35 6.35 -12.96 7.31
N LEU A 36 6.87 -12.02 8.10
CA LEU A 36 8.04 -11.22 7.74
C LEU A 36 9.20 -12.10 7.25
N ASN A 37 9.56 -13.18 7.94
CA ASN A 37 10.67 -14.02 7.49
C ASN A 37 10.39 -14.69 6.13
N ASP A 38 9.17 -15.15 5.88
CA ASP A 38 8.79 -15.72 4.57
C ASP A 38 8.94 -14.66 3.45
N ILE A 39 8.56 -13.41 3.74
CA ILE A 39 8.68 -12.28 2.81
C ILE A 39 10.16 -11.99 2.53
N LEU A 40 10.99 -11.90 3.58
CA LEU A 40 12.43 -11.64 3.44
C LEU A 40 13.16 -12.79 2.73
N ASP A 41 12.76 -14.04 2.97
CA ASP A 41 13.29 -15.20 2.26
C ASP A 41 12.94 -15.11 0.76
N ALA A 42 11.71 -14.76 0.40
CA ALA A 42 11.31 -14.57 -0.99
C ALA A 42 12.12 -13.47 -1.69
N PHE A 43 12.39 -12.37 -0.97
CA PHE A 43 13.20 -11.25 -1.45
C PHE A 43 14.66 -11.66 -1.67
N GLU A 44 15.27 -12.34 -0.70
CA GLU A 44 16.64 -12.86 -0.78
C GLU A 44 16.79 -13.86 -1.93
N ASP A 45 15.84 -14.79 -2.06
CA ASP A 45 15.80 -15.76 -3.16
C ASP A 45 15.66 -15.03 -4.51
N PHE A 46 14.82 -14.00 -4.60
CA PHE A 46 14.61 -13.26 -5.85
C PHE A 46 15.88 -12.55 -6.31
N LEU A 47 16.58 -11.87 -5.39
CA LEU A 47 17.85 -11.19 -5.68
C LEU A 47 19.00 -12.15 -6.02
N THR A 48 18.95 -13.36 -5.47
CA THR A 48 19.98 -14.40 -5.66
C THR A 48 19.78 -15.19 -6.94
N ILE A 49 18.56 -15.67 -7.17
CA ILE A 49 18.19 -16.49 -8.32
C ILE A 49 18.05 -15.63 -9.58
N ARG A 50 17.56 -14.40 -9.43
CA ARG A 50 17.27 -13.46 -10.52
C ARG A 50 16.42 -14.09 -11.62
N PRO A 51 15.17 -14.50 -11.30
CA PRO A 51 14.27 -15.08 -12.29
C PRO A 51 13.90 -14.06 -13.37
N GLU A 52 13.79 -14.50 -14.62
CA GLU A 52 13.37 -13.60 -15.71
C GLU A 52 11.95 -13.05 -15.48
N PRO A 53 11.66 -11.79 -15.83
CA PRO A 53 10.32 -11.21 -15.68
C PRO A 53 9.28 -11.96 -16.53
N PRO A 54 8.01 -12.02 -16.10
CA PRO A 54 6.94 -12.64 -16.89
C PRO A 54 6.85 -12.03 -18.31
N GLN A 55 6.57 -12.86 -19.32
CA GLN A 55 6.53 -12.41 -20.72
C GLN A 55 5.53 -11.27 -20.94
N SER A 56 4.34 -11.36 -20.33
CA SER A 56 3.32 -10.31 -20.40
C SER A 56 3.84 -8.95 -19.92
N TRP A 57 4.76 -8.96 -18.97
CA TRP A 57 5.34 -7.75 -18.42
C TRP A 57 6.44 -7.21 -19.33
N GLN A 58 7.30 -8.09 -19.85
CA GLN A 58 8.29 -7.72 -20.88
C GLN A 58 7.62 -7.04 -22.08
N ASP A 59 6.49 -7.57 -22.55
CA ASP A 59 5.72 -7.03 -23.67
C ASP A 59 5.17 -5.63 -23.33
N ASN A 60 4.61 -5.46 -22.13
CA ASN A 60 4.14 -4.17 -21.64
C ASN A 60 5.29 -3.15 -21.49
N TYR A 61 6.44 -3.56 -20.94
CA TYR A 61 7.61 -2.68 -20.79
C TYR A 61 8.18 -2.24 -22.11
N ALA A 62 8.34 -3.17 -23.06
CA ALA A 62 8.81 -2.85 -24.42
C ALA A 62 7.92 -1.79 -25.09
N SER A 63 6.61 -1.80 -24.80
CA SER A 63 5.67 -0.81 -25.33
C SER A 63 5.77 0.57 -24.66
N SER A 64 6.19 0.63 -23.39
CA SER A 64 6.26 1.87 -22.60
C SER A 64 7.47 2.76 -22.93
N GLY A 65 8.51 2.20 -23.56
CA GLY A 65 9.76 2.90 -23.88
C GLY A 65 10.64 3.26 -22.66
N LYS A 66 10.19 2.97 -21.44
CA LYS A 66 10.96 3.17 -20.19
C LYS A 66 11.82 1.94 -19.89
N LYS A 67 12.95 2.17 -19.22
CA LYS A 67 13.75 1.10 -18.60
C LYS A 67 13.32 1.00 -17.14
N PHE A 68 12.99 -0.21 -16.72
CA PHE A 68 12.63 -0.52 -15.34
C PHE A 68 13.66 -1.48 -14.78
N ASP A 69 14.03 -1.30 -13.51
CA ASP A 69 14.79 -2.31 -12.81
C ASP A 69 13.83 -3.36 -12.24
N TYR A 70 13.75 -4.51 -12.92
CA TYR A 70 12.92 -5.61 -12.46
C TYR A 70 13.46 -6.26 -11.18
N TYR A 71 14.77 -6.16 -10.95
CA TYR A 71 15.46 -6.87 -9.87
C TYR A 71 15.64 -6.03 -8.62
N GLN A 72 15.02 -4.85 -8.56
CA GLN A 72 15.07 -3.98 -7.40
C GLN A 72 14.04 -4.40 -6.36
N ILE A 73 14.41 -4.30 -5.08
CA ILE A 73 13.46 -4.41 -3.98
C ILE A 73 13.23 -3.05 -3.35
N VAL A 74 11.96 -2.67 -3.21
CA VAL A 74 11.55 -1.38 -2.67
C VAL A 74 11.20 -1.56 -1.19
N LEU A 75 11.93 -0.87 -0.32
CA LEU A 75 11.67 -0.82 1.12
C LEU A 75 11.11 0.56 1.49
N PRO A 76 10.40 0.69 2.63
CA PRO A 76 10.15 2.02 3.22
C PRO A 76 11.46 2.75 3.51
N GLU A 77 11.43 4.08 3.47
CA GLU A 77 12.65 4.90 3.61
C GLU A 77 13.38 4.65 4.94
N ASP A 78 12.64 4.54 6.04
CA ASP A 78 13.18 4.22 7.38
C ASP A 78 13.91 2.87 7.43
N PHE A 79 13.59 1.96 6.51
CA PHE A 79 14.20 0.64 6.40
C PHE A 79 15.24 0.54 5.27
N GLN A 80 15.57 1.64 4.60
CA GLN A 80 16.60 1.67 3.57
C GLN A 80 17.87 2.37 4.07
N ASP A 81 18.99 1.64 4.08
CA ASP A 81 20.32 2.26 4.18
C ASP A 81 20.83 2.54 2.74
N PRO A 82 21.06 3.80 2.36
CA PRO A 82 21.52 4.15 1.01
C PRO A 82 22.95 3.69 0.69
N TYR A 83 23.69 3.19 1.68
CA TYR A 83 25.04 2.66 1.52
C TYR A 83 25.09 1.13 1.42
N GLU A 84 23.98 0.44 1.68
CA GLU A 84 23.84 -1.01 1.52
C GLU A 84 23.14 -1.35 0.21
N ASP A 85 23.46 -2.52 -0.36
CA ASP A 85 22.66 -3.06 -1.47
C ASP A 85 21.34 -3.68 -0.94
N ASP A 86 20.44 -4.04 -1.85
CA ASP A 86 19.13 -4.58 -1.47
C ASP A 86 19.25 -5.83 -0.59
N LEU A 87 20.24 -6.69 -0.85
CA LEU A 87 20.49 -7.90 -0.07
C LEU A 87 21.04 -7.57 1.34
N GLY A 88 21.92 -6.58 1.45
CA GLY A 88 22.42 -6.05 2.71
C GLY A 88 21.28 -5.46 3.56
N ASN A 89 20.40 -4.67 2.93
CA ASN A 89 19.22 -4.11 3.57
C ASN A 89 18.25 -5.20 4.08
N ILE A 90 18.00 -6.26 3.31
CA ILE A 90 17.17 -7.41 3.75
C ILE A 90 17.78 -8.09 4.98
N ASN A 91 19.09 -8.34 4.96
CA ASN A 91 19.79 -8.95 6.08
C ASN A 91 19.76 -8.07 7.34
N ARG A 92 19.89 -6.76 7.17
CA ARG A 92 19.77 -5.79 8.25
C ARG A 92 18.37 -5.80 8.86
N LEU A 93 17.33 -5.75 8.01
CA LEU A 93 15.94 -5.80 8.42
C LEU A 93 15.63 -7.07 9.20
N ARG A 94 16.12 -8.23 8.72
CA ARG A 94 16.02 -9.50 9.44
C ARG A 94 16.65 -9.44 10.83
N GLY A 95 17.83 -8.81 10.94
CA GLY A 95 18.51 -8.62 12.22
C GLY A 95 17.75 -7.72 13.19
N GLU A 96 17.12 -6.67 12.68
CA GLU A 96 16.31 -5.72 13.43
C GLU A 96 15.06 -6.38 14.04
N PHE A 97 14.34 -7.15 13.24
CA PHE A 97 13.10 -7.84 13.64
C PHE A 97 13.33 -9.23 14.26
N ALA A 98 14.58 -9.66 14.48
CA ALA A 98 14.87 -10.92 15.17
C ALA A 98 14.42 -10.91 16.64
N ARG A 99 14.25 -9.72 17.25
CA ARG A 99 13.89 -9.56 18.67
C ARG A 99 12.65 -8.71 18.89
N VAL A 100 12.23 -7.96 17.88
CA VAL A 100 11.05 -7.11 17.90
C VAL A 100 10.09 -7.69 16.87
N PRO A 101 8.85 -8.03 17.23
CA PRO A 101 7.86 -8.46 16.26
C PRO A 101 7.66 -7.39 15.18
N SER A 102 7.46 -7.81 13.94
CA SER A 102 7.02 -6.93 12.87
C SER A 102 5.63 -6.37 13.16
N THR A 103 5.18 -5.45 12.30
CA THR A 103 3.83 -4.90 12.28
C THR A 103 3.09 -5.40 11.04
N MET A 104 1.76 -5.48 11.10
CA MET A 104 0.94 -5.85 9.92
C MET A 104 1.14 -4.83 8.80
N ALA A 105 1.14 -3.53 9.14
CA ALA A 105 1.36 -2.46 8.17
C ALA A 105 2.68 -2.60 7.42
N LEU A 106 3.78 -2.97 8.11
CA LEU A 106 5.07 -3.18 7.46
C LEU A 106 5.03 -4.36 6.50
N GLU A 107 4.49 -5.51 6.92
CA GLU A 107 4.38 -6.68 6.03
C GLU A 107 3.51 -6.36 4.82
N HIS A 108 2.44 -5.59 5.02
CA HIS A 108 1.58 -5.16 3.95
C HIS A 108 2.28 -4.25 2.95
N GLU A 109 3.05 -3.30 3.43
CA GLU A 109 3.81 -2.40 2.57
C GLU A 109 4.90 -3.12 1.79
N LEU A 110 5.62 -4.04 2.44
CA LEU A 110 6.65 -4.85 1.77
C LEU A 110 6.06 -5.72 0.66
N ILE A 111 4.95 -6.42 0.93
CA ILE A 111 4.26 -7.24 -0.09
C ILE A 111 3.67 -6.34 -1.17
N GLY A 112 3.02 -5.24 -0.78
CA GLY A 112 2.38 -4.29 -1.68
C GLY A 112 3.36 -3.69 -2.67
N ARG A 113 4.48 -3.13 -2.21
CA ARG A 113 5.49 -2.55 -3.10
C ARG A 113 6.17 -3.59 -4.00
N ASN A 114 6.36 -4.81 -3.51
CA ASN A 114 7.13 -5.86 -4.19
C ASN A 114 6.28 -7.03 -4.72
N TYR A 115 5.00 -6.78 -5.00
CA TYR A 115 4.04 -7.82 -5.39
C TYR A 115 4.49 -8.68 -6.59
N PHE A 116 5.28 -8.09 -7.48
CA PHE A 116 5.83 -8.77 -8.65
C PHE A 116 6.67 -10.01 -8.35
N ILE A 117 7.29 -10.08 -7.17
CA ILE A 117 8.10 -11.22 -6.75
C ILE A 117 7.21 -12.46 -6.61
N PHE A 118 6.01 -12.27 -6.07
CA PHE A 118 5.05 -13.35 -5.80
C PHE A 118 4.30 -13.76 -7.08
N GLU A 119 4.01 -12.81 -7.97
CA GLU A 119 3.32 -13.07 -9.25
C GLU A 119 4.17 -13.83 -10.28
N ASN A 120 5.50 -13.71 -10.21
CA ASN A 120 6.38 -14.46 -11.12
C ASN A 120 6.49 -15.96 -10.75
N GLY A 121 5.84 -16.41 -9.66
CA GLY A 121 5.83 -17.83 -9.27
C GLY A 121 7.21 -18.40 -8.89
N HIS A 122 8.16 -17.51 -8.59
CA HIS A 122 9.52 -17.84 -8.12
C HIS A 122 9.52 -18.27 -6.65
N ALA A 123 8.71 -17.59 -5.83
CA ALA A 123 8.54 -17.89 -4.42
C ALA A 123 7.15 -18.51 -4.14
N GLU A 124 6.97 -19.06 -2.94
CA GLU A 124 5.63 -19.44 -2.49
C GLU A 124 4.74 -18.20 -2.41
N PRO A 125 3.53 -18.21 -3.00
CA PRO A 125 2.69 -17.03 -3.04
C PRO A 125 2.27 -16.60 -1.63
N ILE A 126 2.56 -15.33 -1.33
CA ILE A 126 2.03 -14.64 -0.16
C ILE A 126 0.87 -13.77 -0.66
N PRO A 127 -0.36 -13.96 -0.16
CA PRO A 127 -1.50 -13.16 -0.60
C PRO A 127 -1.22 -11.67 -0.41
N ALA A 128 -1.33 -10.90 -1.48
CA ALA A 128 -1.22 -9.45 -1.36
C ALA A 128 -2.39 -8.92 -0.54
N PRO A 129 -2.10 -8.09 0.48
CA PRO A 129 -3.16 -7.40 1.19
C PRO A 129 -3.79 -6.39 0.25
N ARG A 130 -5.11 -6.42 0.19
CA ARG A 130 -5.88 -5.47 -0.63
C ARG A 130 -6.40 -4.38 0.29
N PRO A 131 -6.03 -3.11 0.06
CA PRO A 131 -6.65 -2.01 0.76
C PRO A 131 -8.17 -2.05 0.56
N ILE A 132 -8.92 -1.85 1.63
CA ILE A 132 -10.37 -1.69 1.59
C ILE A 132 -10.77 -0.23 1.33
N LEU A 133 -9.84 0.70 1.57
CA LEU A 133 -9.99 2.12 1.29
C LEU A 133 -8.62 2.68 0.91
N MET A 134 -8.56 3.40 -0.21
CA MET A 134 -7.42 4.22 -0.59
C MET A 134 -7.90 5.63 -0.84
N LEU A 135 -7.20 6.60 -0.25
CA LEU A 135 -7.45 8.02 -0.45
C LEU A 135 -6.14 8.68 -0.89
N GLU A 136 -6.23 9.61 -1.84
CA GLU A 136 -5.07 10.38 -2.30
C GLU A 136 -5.43 11.86 -2.50
N SER A 137 -4.41 12.71 -2.47
CA SER A 137 -4.51 14.10 -2.89
C SER A 137 -4.89 14.18 -4.35
N LYS A 138 -5.78 15.11 -4.70
CA LYS A 138 -6.19 15.30 -6.09
C LYS A 138 -5.04 15.83 -6.93
N ASP A 139 -4.73 15.11 -8.01
CA ASP A 139 -3.97 15.68 -9.12
C ASP A 139 -4.74 16.87 -9.71
N ARG A 140 -4.19 18.07 -9.57
CA ARG A 140 -4.76 19.29 -10.15
C ARG A 140 -4.23 19.47 -11.56
N ALA A 141 -5.10 19.92 -12.45
CA ALA A 141 -4.63 20.52 -13.69
C ALA A 141 -3.93 21.85 -13.37
N ASP A 142 -2.86 22.18 -14.12
CA ASP A 142 -2.07 23.41 -13.96
C ASP A 142 -2.91 24.71 -13.99
N ASP A 143 -4.15 24.62 -14.51
CA ASP A 143 -5.06 25.74 -14.75
C ASP A 143 -6.08 25.99 -13.61
N GLU A 144 -6.13 25.13 -12.58
CA GLU A 144 -7.09 25.26 -11.47
C GLU A 144 -6.50 26.07 -10.30
N GLU A 145 -7.11 27.20 -9.95
CA GLU A 145 -6.70 27.96 -8.76
C GLU A 145 -7.07 27.22 -7.47
N PRO A 146 -6.16 27.19 -6.46
CA PRO A 146 -6.45 26.56 -5.18
C PRO A 146 -7.63 27.22 -4.47
N GLN A 147 -8.62 26.41 -4.09
CA GLN A 147 -9.71 26.85 -3.24
C GLN A 147 -9.29 26.79 -1.77
N GLU A 148 -9.92 27.63 -0.95
CA GLU A 148 -9.66 27.65 0.49
C GLU A 148 -10.01 26.28 1.09
N GLY A 149 -9.02 25.64 1.72
CA GLY A 149 -9.15 24.32 2.33
C GLY A 149 -8.63 23.17 1.47
N ASP A 150 -8.20 23.41 0.25
CA ASP A 150 -7.63 22.38 -0.61
C ASP A 150 -6.30 21.80 -0.09
N ILE A 151 -6.11 20.50 -0.33
CA ILE A 151 -4.81 19.85 -0.19
C ILE A 151 -3.97 20.21 -1.42
N THR A 152 -2.83 20.87 -1.18
CA THR A 152 -1.90 21.34 -2.23
C THR A 152 -0.58 20.58 -2.25
N TRP A 153 -0.48 19.51 -1.47
CA TRP A 153 0.69 18.64 -1.37
C TRP A 153 0.30 17.21 -1.64
N ASP A 154 1.27 16.40 -2.06
CA ASP A 154 1.04 15.01 -2.39
C ASP A 154 0.92 14.20 -1.09
N CYS A 155 -0.25 13.61 -0.84
CA CYS A 155 -0.46 12.75 0.31
C CYS A 155 -1.45 11.63 0.00
N CYS A 156 -1.30 10.50 0.68
CA CYS A 156 -2.19 9.36 0.50
C CYS A 156 -2.31 8.52 1.77
N ILE A 157 -3.34 7.69 1.81
CA ILE A 157 -3.51 6.66 2.83
C ILE A 157 -4.18 5.42 2.23
N SER A 158 -3.66 4.26 2.60
CA SER A 158 -4.23 2.94 2.32
C SER A 158 -4.61 2.27 3.63
N ILE A 159 -5.85 1.80 3.74
CA ILE A 159 -6.37 1.10 4.92
C ILE A 159 -6.69 -0.33 4.54
N PHE A 160 -6.32 -1.26 5.41
CA PHE A 160 -6.53 -2.69 5.20
C PHE A 160 -7.65 -3.25 6.05
N ALA A 161 -8.11 -4.43 5.67
CA ALA A 161 -9.19 -5.18 6.33
C ALA A 161 -8.98 -5.37 7.83
N ASP A 162 -7.75 -5.66 8.26
CA ASP A 162 -7.37 -5.86 9.66
C ASP A 162 -7.22 -4.56 10.46
N GLY A 163 -7.41 -3.41 9.81
CA GLY A 163 -7.31 -2.09 10.41
C GLY A 163 -5.90 -1.52 10.47
N SER A 164 -4.90 -2.21 9.94
CA SER A 164 -3.60 -1.60 9.63
C SER A 164 -3.75 -0.56 8.52
N TYR A 165 -2.80 0.37 8.45
CA TYR A 165 -2.74 1.40 7.42
C TYR A 165 -1.31 1.76 7.06
N VAL A 166 -1.17 2.29 5.86
CA VAL A 166 0.03 2.95 5.36
C VAL A 166 -0.39 4.34 4.89
N ALA A 167 0.32 5.37 5.32
CA ALA A 167 0.05 6.73 4.92
C ALA A 167 1.33 7.44 4.51
N TYR A 168 1.19 8.45 3.66
CA TYR A 168 2.27 9.33 3.26
C TYR A 168 1.82 10.79 3.40
N ASN A 169 2.63 11.58 4.09
CA ASN A 169 2.58 13.04 4.09
C ASN A 169 1.25 13.64 4.57
N LEU A 170 0.55 12.99 5.51
CA LEU A 170 -0.74 13.49 6.01
C LEU A 170 -0.62 14.80 6.83
N ASP A 171 0.58 15.08 7.36
CA ASP A 171 0.91 16.28 8.12
C ASP A 171 1.73 17.32 7.32
N HIS A 172 1.92 17.10 6.01
CA HIS A 172 2.75 17.94 5.13
C HIS A 172 4.23 18.01 5.59
N ASP A 173 4.77 16.87 5.98
CA ASP A 173 6.13 16.64 6.49
C ASP A 173 6.99 15.73 5.60
N ASP A 174 6.43 15.23 4.50
CA ASP A 174 7.00 14.26 3.58
C ASP A 174 7.39 12.92 4.25
N GLU A 175 6.73 12.57 5.37
CA GLU A 175 7.00 11.33 6.10
C GLU A 175 6.01 10.20 5.74
N GLU A 176 6.51 8.96 5.73
CA GLU A 176 5.69 7.76 5.63
C GLU A 176 5.33 7.25 7.04
N GLU A 177 4.06 6.89 7.25
CA GLU A 177 3.56 6.37 8.52
C GLU A 177 2.96 4.98 8.33
N LEU A 178 3.46 4.01 9.09
CA LEU A 178 2.94 2.65 9.17
C LEU A 178 2.25 2.45 10.52
N GLY A 179 0.98 2.02 10.52
CA GLY A 179 0.23 1.87 11.76
C GLY A 179 -0.76 0.70 11.80
N GLU A 180 -1.08 0.25 13.02
CA GLU A 180 -1.89 -0.95 13.29
C GLU A 180 -3.36 -0.63 13.62
N ASP A 181 -3.71 0.65 13.72
CA ASP A 181 -5.07 1.08 14.01
C ASP A 181 -5.45 2.37 13.28
N PHE A 182 -6.08 2.21 12.12
CA PHE A 182 -6.54 3.33 11.30
C PHE A 182 -7.53 4.25 12.05
N LYS A 183 -8.18 3.80 13.13
CA LYS A 183 -9.06 4.68 13.90
C LYS A 183 -8.30 5.86 14.49
N VAL A 184 -7.06 5.62 14.94
CA VAL A 184 -6.19 6.66 15.51
C VAL A 184 -5.83 7.70 14.45
N VAL A 185 -5.49 7.27 13.23
CA VAL A 185 -5.16 8.19 12.13
C VAL A 185 -6.40 8.93 11.62
N PHE A 186 -7.57 8.28 11.60
CA PHE A 186 -8.84 8.94 11.24
C PHE A 186 -9.18 10.07 12.20
N GLU A 187 -9.12 9.80 13.51
CA GLU A 187 -9.42 10.82 14.52
C GLU A 187 -8.42 11.97 14.48
N LYS A 188 -7.13 11.68 14.23
CA LYS A 188 -6.06 12.69 14.13
C LYS A 188 -6.18 13.55 12.86
N HIS A 189 -6.51 12.95 11.71
CA HIS A 189 -6.40 13.61 10.39
C HIS A 189 -7.74 13.76 9.65
N ILE A 190 -8.89 13.67 10.32
CA ILE A 190 -10.21 13.70 9.65
C ILE A 190 -10.38 14.90 8.70
N ASP A 191 -9.87 16.07 9.07
CA ASP A 191 -9.96 17.28 8.25
C ASP A 191 -9.17 17.12 6.94
N THR A 192 -7.97 16.56 6.99
CA THR A 192 -7.15 16.23 5.81
C THR A 192 -7.83 15.15 4.97
N LEU A 193 -8.20 14.03 5.60
CA LEU A 193 -8.79 12.87 4.93
C LEU A 193 -10.10 13.21 4.21
N SER A 194 -10.91 14.11 4.77
CA SER A 194 -12.18 14.54 4.18
C SER A 194 -12.04 15.28 2.84
N LYS A 195 -10.83 15.72 2.50
CA LYS A 195 -10.51 16.48 1.28
C LYS A 195 -9.82 15.62 0.22
N LEU A 196 -9.42 14.41 0.57
CA LEU A 196 -8.81 13.46 -0.34
C LEU A 196 -9.87 12.83 -1.26
N GLN A 197 -9.44 12.37 -2.42
CA GLN A 197 -10.30 11.63 -3.34
C GLN A 197 -10.19 10.13 -3.09
N LEU A 198 -11.30 9.43 -3.31
CA LEU A 198 -11.34 7.97 -3.30
C LEU A 198 -10.59 7.42 -4.52
N VAL A 199 -9.67 6.49 -4.26
CA VAL A 199 -8.96 5.73 -5.29
C VAL A 199 -9.46 4.30 -5.28
N ILE A 200 -9.68 3.75 -6.46
CA ILE A 200 -9.97 2.33 -6.62
C ILE A 200 -8.63 1.61 -6.80
N PRO A 201 -8.19 0.75 -5.87
CA PRO A 201 -6.92 0.04 -5.99
C PRO A 201 -6.87 -0.82 -7.25
N VAL A 202 -5.82 -0.62 -8.06
CA VAL A 202 -5.50 -1.40 -9.25
C VAL A 202 -4.18 -2.14 -9.04
N GLU A 203 -4.28 -3.46 -9.10
CA GLU A 203 -3.13 -4.38 -9.05
C GLU A 203 -2.13 -4.07 -10.17
N GLY A 204 -0.84 -3.99 -9.83
CA GLY A 204 0.26 -3.63 -10.73
C GLY A 204 0.43 -2.13 -10.98
N ARG A 205 -0.51 -1.28 -10.54
CA ARG A 205 -0.37 0.19 -10.57
C ARG A 205 -0.19 0.76 -9.17
N ASP A 206 -1.13 0.48 -8.29
CA ASP A 206 -1.18 1.06 -6.94
C ASP A 206 -0.46 0.15 -5.92
N TYR A 207 -0.21 -1.10 -6.30
CA TYR A 207 0.63 -2.07 -5.60
C TYR A 207 1.27 -3.01 -6.64
N GLY A 208 2.54 -3.38 -6.45
CA GLY A 208 3.38 -4.09 -7.41
C GLY A 208 4.26 -3.17 -8.25
N ILE A 209 4.91 -2.21 -7.59
CA ILE A 209 5.69 -1.16 -8.23
C ILE A 209 6.99 -1.75 -8.76
N LEU A 210 7.19 -1.64 -10.07
CA LEU A 210 8.53 -1.66 -10.64
C LEU A 210 9.03 -0.24 -10.77
N ARG A 211 10.20 0.05 -10.21
CA ARG A 211 10.80 1.37 -10.35
C ARG A 211 11.26 1.56 -11.79
N SER A 212 10.85 2.67 -12.41
CA SER A 212 11.54 3.14 -13.61
C SER A 212 12.72 3.97 -13.16
N ASP A 213 13.93 3.56 -13.52
CA ASP A 213 15.09 4.43 -13.43
C ASP A 213 14.84 5.57 -14.43
N ALA A 214 14.60 6.78 -13.91
CA ALA A 214 14.44 7.99 -14.71
C ALA A 214 15.81 8.54 -15.15
#